data_AF-G3EL37-F1
#
_entry.id   AF-G3EL37-F1
#
_cell.length_a   1.000
_cell.length_b   1.000
_cell.length_c   1.000
_cell.angle_alpha   90.00
_cell.angle_beta   90.00
_cell.angle_gamma   90.00
#
_symmetry.space_group_name_H-M   'P 1'
#
loop_
_entity.id
_entity.type
_entity.pdbx_description
1 polymer ?
#
loop_
_entity_poly.entity_id
_entity_poly.type
_entity_poly.pdbx_seq_one_letter_code
_entity_poly.pdbx_strand_id
1 'polypeptide(L)'
;ELHTWLEDRLKQQAQSGPISARLERLQCQIQEQEESQKSLNQHSGSYEMIVAEEESLLLSVHPGEEKTTMQSQLVSLKANWEELSKQIASRHSKLKDCLQKAQKYQRHVEDLFPWVEDCRSKMLELEVTLDLVQLEAALLRSKAMLSDVAKRRSLLEMLNSAADVLIDASEMDEDDIRDEKAEINHKMDAITEELQAKTESLEEMSQRLKEFQESFRNIEKKLEGTKHQLEIYEALGPQACSSKNLEKLRAQQEALQALGAQVDYLRNFTQGLVEDTPDGSDSSHLLRQAEIVQQDFKGVKQKVNECCKIMENKLEGIGLFNNHVR
;
A
#
# COMPACT_ATOMS: atom_id res chain seq x y z
N GLU A 1 -63.85 -1.32 16.72
CA GLU A 1 -62.55 -0.75 17.14
C GLU A 1 -61.37 -1.62 16.68
N LEU A 2 -61.26 -2.89 17.08
CA LEU A 2 -60.15 -3.78 16.67
C LEU A 2 -60.03 -3.96 15.14
N HIS A 3 -61.16 -4.13 14.43
CA HIS A 3 -61.17 -4.19 12.95
C HIS A 3 -60.56 -2.95 12.30
N THR A 4 -60.98 -1.75 12.74
CA THR A 4 -60.46 -0.47 12.21
C THR A 4 -58.96 -0.35 12.48
N TRP A 5 -58.51 -0.71 13.68
CA TRP A 5 -57.10 -0.74 14.01
C TRP A 5 -56.30 -1.72 13.12
N LEU A 6 -56.84 -2.93 12.87
CA LEU A 6 -56.20 -3.92 12.00
C LEU A 6 -56.08 -3.40 10.56
N GLU A 7 -57.13 -2.81 10.02
CA GLU A 7 -57.12 -2.23 8.67
C GLU A 7 -56.09 -1.10 8.55
N ASP A 8 -56.02 -0.21 9.54
CA ASP A 8 -55.06 0.89 9.56
C ASP A 8 -53.62 0.39 9.67
N ARG A 9 -53.37 -0.63 10.50
CA ARG A 9 -52.04 -1.24 10.64
C ARG A 9 -51.62 -2.06 9.41
N LEU A 10 -52.54 -2.77 8.77
CA LEU A 10 -52.29 -3.46 7.50
C LEU A 10 -51.93 -2.46 6.39
N LYS A 11 -52.64 -1.32 6.31
CA LYS A 11 -52.29 -0.24 5.37
C LYS A 11 -50.92 0.35 5.68
N GLN A 12 -50.60 0.60 6.95
CA GLN A 12 -49.30 1.12 7.35
C GLN A 12 -48.18 0.13 7.02
N GLN A 13 -48.36 -1.16 7.30
CA GLN A 13 -47.37 -2.20 6.98
C GLN A 13 -47.16 -2.33 5.46
N ALA A 14 -48.24 -2.25 4.66
CA ALA A 14 -48.15 -2.23 3.21
C ALA A 14 -47.42 -1.00 2.63
N GLN A 15 -47.36 0.11 3.39
CA GLN A 15 -46.63 1.33 3.04
C GLN A 15 -45.20 1.36 3.59
N SER A 16 -44.74 0.29 4.26
CA SER A 16 -43.37 0.23 4.78
C SER A 16 -42.37 0.34 3.62
N GLY A 17 -41.37 1.21 3.79
CA GLY A 17 -40.34 1.42 2.76
C GLY A 17 -39.46 0.19 2.53
N PRO A 18 -38.70 0.18 1.42
CA PRO A 18 -37.74 -0.88 1.11
C PRO A 18 -36.65 -0.98 2.19
N ILE A 19 -36.11 -2.19 2.40
CA ILE A 19 -35.01 -2.44 3.34
C ILE A 19 -33.74 -1.72 2.84
N SER A 20 -33.20 -0.80 3.63
CA SER A 20 -31.99 -0.06 3.28
C SER A 20 -30.73 -0.93 3.47
N ALA A 21 -29.66 -0.66 2.71
CA ALA A 21 -28.33 -1.21 3.00
C ALA A 21 -27.54 -0.38 4.02
N ARG A 22 -27.91 0.89 4.25
CA ARG A 22 -27.22 1.80 5.17
C ARG A 22 -27.52 1.47 6.61
N LEU A 23 -26.48 1.35 7.43
CA LEU A 23 -26.56 0.90 8.82
C LEU A 23 -27.48 1.79 9.67
N GLU A 24 -27.38 3.11 9.55
CA GLU A 24 -28.17 4.05 10.35
C GLU A 24 -29.66 3.95 9.99
N ARG A 25 -29.98 3.85 8.69
CA ARG A 25 -31.36 3.71 8.21
C ARG A 25 -31.96 2.36 8.62
N LEU A 26 -31.19 1.27 8.50
CA LEU A 26 -31.59 -0.06 8.97
C LEU A 26 -31.93 -0.06 10.46
N GLN A 27 -31.13 0.63 11.28
CA GLN A 27 -31.40 0.75 12.72
C GLN A 27 -32.73 1.47 12.99
N CYS A 28 -33.03 2.57 12.27
CA CYS A 28 -34.32 3.25 12.37
C CYS A 28 -35.47 2.33 11.94
N GLN A 29 -35.34 1.63 10.80
CA GLN A 29 -36.37 0.71 10.31
C GLN A 29 -36.65 -0.43 11.30
N ILE A 30 -35.62 -0.91 12.01
CA ILE A 30 -35.76 -1.92 13.06
C ILE A 30 -36.52 -1.36 14.25
N GLN A 31 -36.24 -0.14 14.69
CA GLN A 31 -36.95 0.51 15.79
C GLN A 31 -38.45 0.67 15.46
N GLU A 32 -38.77 1.17 14.27
CA GLU A 32 -40.16 1.28 13.78
C GLU A 32 -40.88 -0.09 13.74
N GLN A 33 -40.16 -1.13 13.35
CA GLN A 33 -40.69 -2.49 13.32
C GLN A 33 -40.92 -3.05 14.73
N GLU A 34 -40.03 -2.76 15.68
CA GLU A 34 -40.17 -3.15 17.09
C GLU A 34 -41.36 -2.43 17.74
N GLU A 35 -41.62 -1.17 17.40
CA GLU A 35 -42.82 -0.45 17.82
C GLU A 35 -44.10 -1.09 17.26
N SER A 36 -44.08 -1.51 15.99
CA SER A 36 -45.20 -2.22 15.36
C SER A 36 -45.48 -3.55 16.06
N GLN A 37 -44.43 -4.32 16.38
CA GLN A 37 -44.55 -5.57 17.15
C GLN A 37 -45.10 -5.32 18.56
N LYS A 38 -44.65 -4.27 19.24
CA LYS A 38 -45.15 -3.88 20.57
C LYS A 38 -46.64 -3.52 20.51
N SER A 39 -47.06 -2.76 19.49
CA SER A 39 -48.46 -2.40 19.26
C SER A 39 -49.33 -3.63 19.02
N LEU A 40 -48.85 -4.61 18.24
CA LEU A 40 -49.54 -5.89 18.04
C LEU A 40 -49.70 -6.66 19.36
N ASN A 41 -48.63 -6.78 20.15
CA ASN A 41 -48.65 -7.49 21.43
C ASN A 41 -49.65 -6.85 22.43
N GLN A 42 -49.79 -5.52 22.42
CA GLN A 42 -50.77 -4.81 23.25
C GLN A 42 -52.22 -5.15 22.91
N HIS A 43 -52.51 -5.50 21.65
CA HIS A 43 -53.86 -5.84 21.19
C HIS A 43 -54.15 -7.36 21.25
N SER A 44 -53.14 -8.21 21.53
CA SER A 44 -53.29 -9.69 21.52
C SER A 44 -54.36 -10.16 22.49
N GLY A 45 -54.36 -9.66 23.73
CA GLY A 45 -55.34 -10.05 24.73
C GLY A 45 -56.78 -9.65 24.36
N SER A 46 -56.95 -8.47 23.74
CA SER A 46 -58.26 -8.01 23.26
C SER A 46 -58.76 -8.88 22.10
N TYR A 47 -57.86 -9.22 21.16
CA TYR A 47 -58.15 -10.13 20.06
C TYR A 47 -58.57 -11.53 20.56
N GLU A 48 -57.79 -12.13 21.47
CA GLU A 48 -58.07 -13.45 22.04
C GLU A 48 -59.43 -13.49 22.76
N MET A 49 -59.74 -12.43 23.52
CA MET A 49 -61.04 -12.29 24.21
C MET A 49 -62.20 -12.18 23.22
N ILE A 50 -62.11 -11.29 22.22
CA ILE A 50 -63.16 -11.11 21.20
C ILE A 50 -63.40 -12.41 20.42
N VAL A 51 -62.33 -13.09 20.02
CA VAL A 51 -62.43 -14.39 19.32
C VAL A 51 -63.16 -15.42 20.17
N ALA A 52 -62.81 -15.55 21.46
CA ALA A 52 -63.44 -16.52 22.35
C ALA A 52 -64.93 -16.20 22.62
N GLU A 53 -65.26 -14.91 22.80
CA GLU A 53 -66.64 -14.46 22.98
C GLU A 53 -67.49 -14.69 21.71
N GLU A 54 -66.97 -14.34 20.53
CA GLU A 54 -67.67 -14.55 19.25
C GLU A 54 -67.87 -16.04 18.95
N GLU A 55 -66.87 -16.90 19.22
CA GLU A 55 -67.00 -18.35 19.10
C GLU A 55 -68.09 -18.91 20.03
N SER A 56 -68.12 -18.47 21.29
CA SER A 56 -69.15 -18.87 22.25
C SER A 56 -70.55 -18.40 21.80
N LEU A 57 -70.67 -17.18 21.31
CA LEU A 57 -71.94 -16.64 20.80
C LEU A 57 -72.44 -17.43 19.59
N LEU A 58 -71.55 -17.78 18.66
CA LEU A 58 -71.88 -18.58 17.47
C LEU A 58 -72.45 -19.97 17.80
N LEU A 59 -72.11 -20.54 18.95
CA LEU A 59 -72.71 -21.79 19.44
C LEU A 59 -74.16 -21.60 19.90
N SER A 60 -74.50 -20.42 20.40
CA SER A 60 -75.82 -20.09 20.97
C SER A 60 -76.82 -19.51 19.96
N VAL A 61 -76.35 -18.91 18.86
CA VAL A 61 -77.19 -18.25 17.85
C VAL A 61 -77.88 -19.27 16.92
N HIS A 62 -79.17 -19.03 16.65
CA HIS A 62 -79.97 -19.85 15.73
C HIS A 62 -79.47 -19.77 14.27
N PRO A 63 -79.61 -20.85 13.47
CA PRO A 63 -79.25 -20.81 12.06
C PRO A 63 -80.02 -19.72 11.30
N GLY A 64 -79.30 -18.85 10.59
CA GLY A 64 -79.87 -17.72 9.86
C GLY A 64 -78.79 -16.79 9.31
N GLU A 65 -79.21 -15.73 8.63
CA GLU A 65 -78.34 -14.72 8.00
C GLU A 65 -77.39 -14.08 9.01
N GLU A 66 -77.88 -13.73 10.20
CA GLU A 66 -77.06 -13.15 11.28
C GLU A 66 -75.91 -14.07 11.70
N LYS A 67 -76.17 -15.37 11.85
CA LYS A 67 -75.14 -16.38 12.16
C LYS A 67 -74.08 -16.43 11.08
N THR A 68 -74.49 -16.41 9.81
CA THR A 68 -73.55 -16.45 8.67
C THR A 68 -72.71 -15.17 8.59
N THR A 69 -73.29 -14.00 8.85
CA THR A 69 -72.56 -12.73 8.88
C THR A 69 -71.54 -12.71 10.02
N MET A 70 -71.92 -13.13 11.23
CA MET A 70 -70.99 -13.23 12.37
C MET A 70 -69.84 -14.21 12.07
N GLN A 71 -70.13 -15.37 11.48
CA GLN A 71 -69.08 -16.31 11.05
C GLN A 71 -68.12 -15.68 10.06
N SER A 72 -68.63 -14.95 9.07
CA SER A 72 -67.79 -14.28 8.07
C SER A 72 -66.92 -13.18 8.70
N GLN A 73 -67.45 -12.43 9.65
CA GLN A 73 -66.71 -11.37 10.34
C GLN A 73 -65.58 -11.95 11.21
N LEU A 74 -65.86 -13.00 11.98
CA LEU A 74 -64.86 -13.71 12.79
C LEU A 74 -63.75 -14.30 11.92
N VAL A 75 -64.10 -14.93 10.79
CA VAL A 75 -63.11 -15.46 9.83
C VAL A 75 -62.22 -14.34 9.28
N SER A 76 -62.82 -13.21 8.89
CA SER A 76 -62.07 -12.05 8.40
C SER A 76 -61.17 -11.44 9.48
N LEU A 77 -61.64 -11.36 10.74
CA LEU A 77 -60.87 -10.85 11.86
C LEU A 77 -59.61 -11.70 12.08
N LYS A 78 -59.77 -13.03 12.16
CA LYS A 78 -58.68 -13.98 12.34
C LYS A 78 -57.67 -13.90 11.19
N ALA A 79 -58.17 -13.89 9.95
CA ALA A 79 -57.31 -13.80 8.76
C ALA A 79 -56.50 -12.50 8.74
N ASN A 80 -57.11 -11.35 9.05
CA ASN A 80 -56.41 -10.06 9.10
C ASN A 80 -55.39 -10.00 10.23
N TRP A 81 -55.70 -10.57 11.40
CA TRP A 81 -54.77 -10.66 12.52
C TRP A 81 -53.56 -11.55 12.19
N GLU A 82 -53.78 -12.73 11.63
CA GLU A 82 -52.73 -13.65 11.22
C GLU A 82 -51.85 -13.04 10.13
N GLU A 83 -52.45 -12.39 9.13
CA GLU A 83 -51.72 -11.71 8.05
C GLU A 83 -50.84 -10.57 8.60
N LEU A 84 -51.39 -9.69 9.44
CA LEU A 84 -50.61 -8.62 10.07
C LEU A 84 -49.47 -9.18 10.92
N SER A 85 -49.74 -10.19 11.73
CA SER A 85 -48.73 -10.86 12.58
C SER A 85 -47.61 -11.45 11.74
N LYS A 86 -47.95 -12.11 10.63
CA LYS A 86 -46.99 -12.72 9.70
C LYS A 86 -46.17 -11.66 8.96
N GLN A 87 -46.79 -10.59 8.48
CA GLN A 87 -46.08 -9.47 7.83
C GLN A 87 -45.08 -8.84 8.79
N ILE A 88 -45.50 -8.53 10.03
CA ILE A 88 -44.63 -7.93 11.04
C ILE A 88 -43.45 -8.84 11.36
N ALA A 89 -43.70 -10.13 11.61
CA ALA A 89 -42.65 -11.09 11.93
C ALA A 89 -41.69 -11.32 10.76
N SER A 90 -42.21 -11.45 9.53
CA SER A 90 -41.40 -11.64 8.32
C SER A 90 -40.50 -10.44 8.05
N ARG A 91 -41.05 -9.23 8.12
CA ARG A 91 -40.28 -8.00 7.92
C ARG A 91 -39.23 -7.82 9.01
N HIS A 92 -39.56 -8.08 10.28
CA HIS A 92 -38.59 -8.01 11.38
C HIS A 92 -37.42 -8.98 11.16
N SER A 93 -37.70 -10.21 10.74
CA SER A 93 -36.66 -11.21 10.43
C SER A 93 -35.72 -10.73 9.32
N LYS A 94 -36.27 -10.22 8.20
CA LYS A 94 -35.48 -9.67 7.09
C LYS A 94 -34.61 -8.49 7.52
N LEU A 95 -35.18 -7.54 8.30
CA LEU A 95 -34.44 -6.39 8.81
C LEU A 95 -33.28 -6.80 9.73
N LYS A 96 -33.48 -7.77 10.63
CA LYS A 96 -32.42 -8.27 11.51
C LYS A 96 -31.33 -9.01 10.76
N ASP A 97 -31.69 -9.83 9.77
CA ASP A 97 -30.73 -10.51 8.88
C ASP A 97 -29.89 -9.48 8.08
N CYS A 98 -30.54 -8.49 7.48
CA CYS A 98 -29.86 -7.41 6.76
C CYS A 98 -28.93 -6.58 7.69
N LEU A 99 -29.38 -6.27 8.91
CA LEU A 99 -28.55 -5.58 9.92
C LEU A 99 -27.26 -6.37 10.24
N GLN A 100 -27.35 -7.68 10.42
CA GLN A 100 -26.16 -8.50 10.70
C GLN A 100 -25.14 -8.45 9.56
N LYS A 101 -25.63 -8.46 8.31
CA LYS A 101 -24.80 -8.33 7.10
C LYS A 101 -24.18 -6.92 7.01
N ALA A 102 -24.97 -5.88 7.25
CA ALA A 102 -24.50 -4.49 7.28
C ALA A 102 -23.39 -4.29 8.33
N GLN A 103 -23.61 -4.79 9.55
CA GLN A 103 -22.59 -4.74 10.62
C GLN A 103 -21.34 -5.54 10.29
N LYS A 104 -21.45 -6.63 9.52
CA LYS A 104 -20.28 -7.39 9.08
C LYS A 104 -19.48 -6.62 8.03
N TYR A 105 -20.15 -6.06 7.04
CA TYR A 105 -19.52 -5.21 6.02
C TYR A 105 -18.84 -4.00 6.67
N GLN A 106 -19.53 -3.28 7.55
CA GLN A 106 -19.01 -2.12 8.26
C GLN A 106 -17.73 -2.43 9.06
N ARG A 107 -17.69 -3.58 9.75
CA ARG A 107 -16.47 -4.02 10.47
C ARG A 107 -15.28 -4.22 9.54
N HIS A 108 -15.50 -4.71 8.33
CA HIS A 108 -14.42 -4.85 7.34
C HIS A 108 -13.97 -3.49 6.79
N VAL A 109 -14.91 -2.56 6.57
CA VAL A 109 -14.59 -1.18 6.16
C VAL A 109 -13.76 -0.48 7.25
N GLU A 110 -14.16 -0.58 8.52
CA GLU A 110 -13.46 0.02 9.66
C GLU A 110 -12.05 -0.56 9.89
N ASP A 111 -11.79 -1.80 9.49
CA ASP A 111 -10.47 -2.42 9.56
C ASP A 111 -9.58 -1.98 8.37
N LEU A 112 -10.14 -1.98 7.15
CA LEU A 112 -9.35 -1.77 5.94
C LEU A 112 -9.15 -0.29 5.57
N PHE A 113 -10.19 0.54 5.68
CA PHE A 113 -10.14 1.93 5.22
C PHE A 113 -9.11 2.79 5.96
N PRO A 114 -9.02 2.76 7.31
CA PRO A 114 -8.00 3.53 8.02
C PRO A 114 -6.58 3.08 7.66
N TRP A 115 -6.39 1.77 7.43
CA TRP A 115 -5.10 1.25 7.00
C TRP A 115 -4.73 1.71 5.59
N VAL A 116 -5.69 1.76 4.66
CA VAL A 116 -5.48 2.29 3.30
C VAL A 116 -4.98 3.75 3.36
N GLU A 117 -5.62 4.59 4.17
CA GLU A 117 -5.20 6.00 4.33
C GLU A 117 -3.82 6.14 5.01
N ASP A 118 -3.55 5.34 6.05
CA ASP A 118 -2.23 5.29 6.72
C ASP A 118 -1.12 4.83 5.77
N CYS A 119 -1.39 3.80 4.95
CA CYS A 119 -0.46 3.31 3.94
C CYS A 119 -0.11 4.42 2.93
N ARG A 120 -1.12 5.16 2.44
CA ARG A 120 -0.92 6.29 1.53
C ARG A 120 -0.05 7.38 2.16
N SER A 121 -0.25 7.70 3.44
CA SER A 121 0.60 8.66 4.16
C SER A 121 2.04 8.18 4.25
N LYS A 122 2.25 6.91 4.63
CA LYS A 122 3.60 6.32 4.74
C LYS A 122 4.33 6.25 3.41
N MET A 123 3.62 6.08 2.30
CA MET A 123 4.21 6.10 0.96
C MET A 123 4.83 7.46 0.61
N LEU A 124 4.28 8.56 1.14
CA LEU A 124 4.85 9.90 0.95
C LEU A 124 6.20 10.06 1.66
N GLU A 125 6.45 9.28 2.71
CA GLU A 125 7.73 9.27 3.46
C GLU A 125 8.80 8.36 2.82
N LEU A 126 8.46 7.67 1.72
CA LEU A 126 9.41 6.91 0.93
C LEU A 126 10.05 7.87 -0.06
N GLU A 127 11.24 8.37 0.27
CA GLU A 127 11.99 9.27 -0.61
C GLU A 127 13.15 8.53 -1.27
N VAL A 128 13.35 8.79 -2.56
CA VAL A 128 14.54 8.35 -3.29
C VAL A 128 15.60 9.40 -3.04
N THR A 129 16.68 9.03 -2.35
CA THR A 129 17.76 9.95 -1.97
C THR A 129 19.11 9.44 -2.47
N LEU A 130 20.10 10.33 -2.47
CA LEU A 130 21.51 10.01 -2.78
C LEU A 130 22.31 9.54 -1.56
N ASP A 131 21.67 9.38 -0.40
CA ASP A 131 22.26 8.81 0.81
C ASP A 131 21.94 7.31 0.86
N LEU A 132 22.97 6.47 0.69
CA LEU A 132 22.78 5.01 0.63
C LEU A 132 22.11 4.45 1.90
N VAL A 133 22.40 5.00 3.08
CA VAL A 133 21.85 4.49 4.35
C VAL A 133 20.36 4.82 4.43
N GLN A 134 19.99 6.06 4.11
CA GLN A 134 18.59 6.48 4.08
C GLN A 134 17.79 5.73 3.01
N LEU A 135 18.39 5.56 1.83
CA LEU A 135 17.79 4.86 0.71
C LEU A 135 17.55 3.38 1.01
N GLU A 136 18.53 2.69 1.63
CA GLU A 136 18.34 1.30 2.06
C GLU A 136 17.29 1.17 3.16
N ALA A 137 17.22 2.14 4.09
CA ALA A 137 16.17 2.17 5.09
C ALA A 137 14.77 2.40 4.46
N ALA A 138 14.66 3.27 3.46
CA ALA A 138 13.44 3.47 2.69
C ALA A 138 13.04 2.20 1.90
N LEU A 139 14.00 1.52 1.26
CA LEU A 139 13.78 0.26 0.54
C LEU A 139 13.29 -0.86 1.47
N LEU A 140 13.87 -0.97 2.68
CA LEU A 140 13.42 -1.95 3.66
C LEU A 140 11.98 -1.66 4.11
N ARG A 141 11.65 -0.39 4.37
CA ARG A 141 10.28 0.05 4.71
C ARG A 141 9.31 -0.27 3.58
N SER A 142 9.65 0.05 2.33
CA SER A 142 8.77 -0.20 1.18
C SER A 142 8.50 -1.69 0.96
N LYS A 143 9.52 -2.56 1.11
CA LYS A 143 9.37 -4.02 1.05
C LYS A 143 8.50 -4.56 2.18
N ALA A 144 8.61 -4.01 3.39
CA ALA A 144 7.72 -4.38 4.50
C ALA A 144 6.26 -3.98 4.21
N MET A 145 6.04 -2.78 3.66
CA MET A 145 4.71 -2.31 3.27
C MET A 145 4.10 -3.19 2.15
N LEU A 146 4.88 -3.64 1.16
CA LEU A 146 4.40 -4.58 0.14
C LEU A 146 3.94 -5.92 0.74
N SER A 147 4.68 -6.42 1.74
CA SER A 147 4.26 -7.62 2.47
C SER A 147 2.92 -7.40 3.19
N ASP A 148 2.72 -6.23 3.78
CA ASP A 148 1.50 -5.89 4.50
C ASP A 148 0.30 -5.67 3.58
N VAL A 149 0.53 -5.11 2.38
CA VAL A 149 -0.45 -5.07 1.27
C VAL A 149 -0.88 -6.49 0.90
N ALA A 150 0.08 -7.40 0.69
CA ALA A 150 -0.21 -8.78 0.31
C ALA A 150 -1.05 -9.52 1.38
N LYS A 151 -0.73 -9.34 2.67
CA LYS A 151 -1.49 -9.95 3.78
C LYS A 151 -2.94 -9.46 3.86
N ARG A 152 -3.21 -8.23 3.39
CA ARG A 152 -4.55 -7.61 3.44
C ARG A 152 -5.41 -7.90 2.22
N ARG A 153 -4.89 -8.57 1.19
CA ARG A 153 -5.70 -8.99 0.04
C ARG A 153 -6.88 -9.88 0.46
N SER A 154 -6.68 -10.79 1.41
CA SER A 154 -7.78 -11.63 1.93
C SER A 154 -8.85 -10.83 2.68
N LEU A 155 -8.45 -9.74 3.37
CA LEU A 155 -9.40 -8.83 4.03
C LEU A 155 -10.22 -8.04 3.02
N LEU A 156 -9.62 -7.57 1.93
CA LEU A 156 -10.32 -6.94 0.81
C LEU A 156 -11.34 -7.90 0.17
N GLU A 157 -10.97 -9.16 -0.03
CA GLU A 157 -11.89 -10.19 -0.55
C GLU A 157 -13.08 -10.44 0.40
N MET A 158 -12.83 -10.51 1.71
CA MET A 158 -13.89 -10.65 2.71
C MET A 158 -14.81 -9.43 2.75
N LEU A 159 -14.27 -8.21 2.61
CA LEU A 159 -15.04 -6.97 2.48
C LEU A 159 -15.94 -7.03 1.24
N ASN A 160 -15.36 -7.38 0.09
CA ASN A 160 -16.06 -7.48 -1.18
C ASN A 160 -17.22 -8.48 -1.13
N SER A 161 -16.99 -9.65 -0.51
CA SER A 161 -18.02 -10.67 -0.32
C SER A 161 -19.09 -10.22 0.68
N ALA A 162 -18.71 -9.54 1.76
CA ALA A 162 -19.68 -9.00 2.72
C ALA A 162 -20.57 -7.91 2.10
N ALA A 163 -20.01 -7.08 1.22
CA ALA A 163 -20.75 -6.08 0.46
C ALA A 163 -21.76 -6.73 -0.49
N ASP A 164 -21.37 -7.75 -1.26
CA ASP A 164 -22.28 -8.44 -2.19
C ASP A 164 -23.44 -9.11 -1.43
N VAL A 165 -23.14 -9.77 -0.31
CA VAL A 165 -24.16 -10.40 0.55
C VAL A 165 -25.11 -9.36 1.17
N LEU A 166 -24.61 -8.15 1.48
CA LEU A 166 -25.44 -7.05 1.98
C LEU A 166 -26.35 -6.49 0.88
N ILE A 167 -25.81 -6.26 -0.32
CA ILE A 167 -26.55 -5.80 -1.49
C ILE A 167 -27.72 -6.76 -1.78
N ASP A 168 -27.45 -8.06 -1.82
CA ASP A 168 -28.48 -9.10 -2.05
C ASP A 168 -29.58 -9.15 -0.97
N ALA A 169 -29.28 -8.66 0.24
CA ALA A 169 -30.20 -8.63 1.37
C ALA A 169 -30.93 -7.30 1.54
N SER A 170 -30.59 -6.31 0.72
CA SER A 170 -31.16 -4.96 0.74
C SER A 170 -32.08 -4.76 -0.47
N GLU A 171 -32.89 -3.71 -0.41
CA GLU A 171 -33.85 -3.33 -1.45
C GLU A 171 -33.67 -1.84 -1.85
N MET A 172 -32.75 -1.12 -1.18
CA MET A 172 -32.45 0.29 -1.38
C MET A 172 -31.03 0.60 -0.89
N ASP A 173 -30.40 1.63 -1.45
CA ASP A 173 -29.04 2.11 -1.12
C ASP A 173 -27.92 1.14 -1.53
N GLU A 174 -28.20 0.19 -2.43
CA GLU A 174 -27.21 -0.74 -2.97
C GLU A 174 -26.07 -0.04 -3.69
N ASP A 175 -26.37 1.05 -4.42
CA ASP A 175 -25.37 1.80 -5.19
C ASP A 175 -24.34 2.47 -4.27
N ASP A 176 -24.75 2.95 -3.09
CA ASP A 176 -23.82 3.52 -2.11
C ASP A 176 -22.79 2.48 -1.64
N ILE A 177 -23.24 1.23 -1.41
CA ILE A 177 -22.36 0.12 -1.02
C ILE A 177 -21.45 -0.29 -2.18
N ARG A 178 -21.97 -0.29 -3.42
CA ARG A 178 -21.17 -0.58 -4.63
C ARG A 178 -20.07 0.48 -4.82
N ASP A 179 -20.41 1.75 -4.64
CA ASP A 179 -19.49 2.88 -4.80
C ASP A 179 -18.40 2.86 -3.72
N GLU A 180 -18.76 2.67 -2.45
CA GLU A 180 -17.78 2.57 -1.35
C GLU A 180 -16.85 1.36 -1.54
N LYS A 181 -17.41 0.19 -1.89
CA LYS A 181 -16.65 -1.00 -2.26
C LYS A 181 -15.67 -0.68 -3.40
N ALA A 182 -16.14 -0.06 -4.47
CA ALA A 182 -15.33 0.26 -5.63
C ALA A 182 -14.20 1.25 -5.27
N GLU A 183 -14.48 2.26 -4.45
CA GLU A 183 -13.48 3.22 -3.99
C GLU A 183 -12.37 2.53 -3.18
N ILE A 184 -12.72 1.63 -2.25
CA ILE A 184 -11.72 0.90 -1.46
C ILE A 184 -10.86 -0.01 -2.34
N ASN A 185 -11.47 -0.72 -3.30
CA ASN A 185 -10.71 -1.55 -4.25
C ASN A 185 -9.74 -0.70 -5.09
N HIS A 186 -10.24 0.40 -5.66
CA HIS A 186 -9.41 1.30 -6.46
C HIS A 186 -8.24 1.87 -5.66
N LYS A 187 -8.48 2.32 -4.42
CA LYS A 187 -7.41 2.80 -3.53
C LYS A 187 -6.38 1.72 -3.23
N MET A 188 -6.82 0.48 -3.00
CA MET A 188 -5.93 -0.64 -2.72
C MET A 188 -5.05 -1.02 -3.92
N ASP A 189 -5.61 -0.97 -5.13
CA ASP A 189 -4.87 -1.23 -6.36
C ASP A 189 -3.88 -0.09 -6.65
N ALA A 190 -4.30 1.17 -6.52
CA ALA A 190 -3.42 2.33 -6.64
C ALA A 190 -2.25 2.27 -5.65
N ILE A 191 -2.50 1.96 -4.37
CA ILE A 191 -1.44 1.74 -3.37
C ILE A 191 -0.49 0.63 -3.81
N THR A 192 -1.01 -0.48 -4.32
CA THR A 192 -0.17 -1.61 -4.76
C THR A 192 0.74 -1.19 -5.90
N GLU A 193 0.20 -0.56 -6.93
CA GLU A 193 0.94 -0.13 -8.13
C GLU A 193 1.97 0.94 -7.79
N GLU A 194 1.57 2.01 -7.09
CA GLU A 194 2.45 3.10 -6.71
C GLU A 194 3.56 2.63 -5.76
N LEU A 195 3.26 1.77 -4.79
CA LEU A 195 4.25 1.25 -3.85
C LEU A 195 5.24 0.30 -4.53
N GLN A 196 4.77 -0.48 -5.50
CA GLN A 196 5.64 -1.35 -6.30
C GLN A 196 6.59 -0.52 -7.16
N ALA A 197 6.07 0.45 -7.92
CA ALA A 197 6.89 1.37 -8.72
C ALA A 197 7.91 2.13 -7.85
N LYS A 198 7.49 2.57 -6.66
CA LYS A 198 8.38 3.24 -5.70
C LYS A 198 9.48 2.31 -5.20
N THR A 199 9.14 1.05 -4.89
CA THR A 199 10.10 0.04 -4.42
C THR A 199 11.13 -0.27 -5.50
N GLU A 200 10.70 -0.42 -6.75
CA GLU A 200 11.58 -0.66 -7.89
C GLU A 200 12.55 0.52 -8.10
N SER A 201 12.05 1.76 -8.02
CA SER A 201 12.89 2.97 -8.11
C SER A 201 13.91 3.07 -6.97
N LEU A 202 13.52 2.76 -5.72
CA LEU A 202 14.42 2.71 -4.58
C LEU A 202 15.51 1.63 -4.75
N GLU A 203 15.14 0.46 -5.26
CA GLU A 203 16.05 -0.66 -5.49
C GLU A 203 17.05 -0.35 -6.60
N GLU A 204 16.59 0.24 -7.71
CA GLU A 204 17.45 0.68 -8.81
C GLU A 204 18.47 1.72 -8.33
N MET A 205 18.01 2.78 -7.64
CA MET A 205 18.90 3.82 -7.13
C MET A 205 19.90 3.25 -6.11
N SER A 206 19.48 2.31 -5.27
CA SER A 206 20.35 1.65 -4.29
C SER A 206 21.45 0.85 -4.98
N GLN A 207 21.09 0.10 -6.03
CA GLN A 207 22.05 -0.65 -6.81
C GLN A 207 23.06 0.27 -7.52
N ARG A 208 22.59 1.38 -8.10
CA ARG A 208 23.47 2.36 -8.74
C ARG A 208 24.41 3.04 -7.75
N LEU A 209 23.95 3.43 -6.56
CA LEU A 209 24.81 4.00 -5.52
C LEU A 209 25.87 2.99 -5.04
N LYS A 210 25.53 1.70 -4.92
CA LYS A 210 26.51 0.65 -4.60
C LYS A 210 27.57 0.50 -5.69
N GLU A 211 27.16 0.52 -6.95
CA GLU A 211 28.09 0.49 -8.09
C GLU A 211 29.03 1.70 -8.10
N PHE A 212 28.50 2.90 -7.84
CA PHE A 212 29.32 4.10 -7.65
C PHE A 212 30.36 3.91 -6.55
N GLN A 213 29.93 3.45 -5.35
CA GLN A 213 30.84 3.24 -4.23
C GLN A 213 31.91 2.18 -4.51
N GLU A 214 31.57 1.09 -5.20
CA GLU A 214 32.52 0.05 -5.59
C GLU A 214 33.55 0.59 -6.59
N SER A 215 33.09 1.30 -7.63
CA SER A 215 33.94 1.91 -8.65
C SER A 215 34.89 2.95 -8.03
N PHE A 216 34.36 3.83 -7.16
CA PHE A 216 35.12 4.81 -6.41
C PHE A 216 36.23 4.15 -5.57
N ARG A 217 35.88 3.16 -4.73
CA ARG A 217 36.85 2.42 -3.89
C ARG A 217 37.91 1.70 -4.71
N ASN A 218 37.54 1.13 -5.86
CA ASN A 218 38.48 0.45 -6.76
C ASN A 218 39.51 1.44 -7.34
N ILE A 219 39.05 2.62 -7.77
CA ILE A 219 39.94 3.66 -8.29
C ILE A 219 40.85 4.18 -7.18
N GLU A 220 40.29 4.55 -6.01
CA GLU A 220 41.07 5.00 -4.85
C GLU A 220 42.16 3.99 -4.48
N LYS A 221 41.82 2.70 -4.37
CA LYS A 221 42.79 1.64 -4.03
C LYS A 221 43.94 1.56 -5.02
N LYS A 222 43.67 1.68 -6.32
CA LYS A 222 44.71 1.68 -7.37
C LYS A 222 45.58 2.93 -7.31
N LEU A 223 44.97 4.09 -7.08
CA LEU A 223 45.70 5.35 -6.92
C LEU A 223 46.60 5.30 -5.69
N GLU A 224 46.10 4.83 -4.55
CA GLU A 224 46.86 4.72 -3.30
C GLU A 224 48.03 3.75 -3.43
N GLY A 225 47.81 2.59 -4.05
CA GLY A 225 48.89 1.64 -4.34
C GLY A 225 49.98 2.25 -5.24
N THR A 226 49.60 3.12 -6.18
CA THR A 226 50.55 3.81 -7.05
C THR A 226 51.29 4.94 -6.32
N LYS A 227 50.59 5.74 -5.50
CA LYS A 227 51.19 6.76 -4.64
C LYS A 227 52.25 6.16 -3.72
N HIS A 228 51.92 5.06 -3.05
CA HIS A 228 52.85 4.37 -2.17
C HIS A 228 54.12 3.89 -2.90
N GLN A 229 53.99 3.39 -4.13
CA GLN A 229 55.16 3.02 -4.94
C GLN A 229 56.02 4.24 -5.32
N LEU A 230 55.39 5.37 -5.65
CA LEU A 230 56.10 6.62 -5.93
C LEU A 230 56.86 7.13 -4.69
N GLU A 231 56.25 7.06 -3.50
CA GLU A 231 56.89 7.43 -2.24
C GLU A 231 58.12 6.56 -1.95
N ILE A 232 58.05 5.25 -2.24
CA ILE A 232 59.22 4.35 -2.13
C ILE A 232 60.34 4.81 -3.08
N TYR A 233 60.01 5.16 -4.33
CA TYR A 233 61.01 5.65 -5.28
C TYR A 233 61.61 7.01 -4.88
N GLU A 234 60.80 7.93 -4.36
CA GLU A 234 61.26 9.20 -3.82
C GLU A 234 62.21 8.99 -2.63
N ALA A 235 61.86 8.10 -1.69
CA ALA A 235 62.69 7.79 -0.52
C ALA A 235 64.03 7.12 -0.88
N LEU A 236 64.04 6.25 -1.88
CA LEU A 236 65.27 5.60 -2.37
C LEU A 236 66.15 6.54 -3.22
N GLY A 237 65.56 7.60 -3.79
CA GLY A 237 66.28 8.61 -4.56
C GLY A 237 67.12 8.01 -5.70
N PRO A 238 68.44 8.27 -5.78
CA PRO A 238 69.30 7.69 -6.81
C PRO A 238 69.32 6.15 -6.82
N GLN A 239 69.13 5.50 -5.67
CA GLN A 239 69.16 4.04 -5.55
C GLN A 239 67.95 3.36 -6.20
N ALA A 240 66.86 4.11 -6.45
CA ALA A 240 65.71 3.61 -7.18
C ALA A 240 66.00 3.36 -8.66
N CYS A 241 67.06 3.95 -9.22
CA CYS A 241 67.34 3.93 -10.66
C CYS A 241 67.86 2.57 -11.10
N SER A 242 66.97 1.75 -11.68
CA SER A 242 67.31 0.46 -12.29
C SER A 242 66.37 0.16 -13.45
N SER A 243 66.82 -0.62 -14.44
CA SER A 243 65.98 -1.05 -15.57
C SER A 243 64.70 -1.74 -15.10
N LYS A 244 64.79 -2.54 -14.03
CA LYS A 244 63.65 -3.25 -13.44
C LYS A 244 62.60 -2.31 -12.85
N ASN A 245 63.01 -1.25 -12.16
CA ASN A 245 62.07 -0.27 -11.61
C ASN A 245 61.47 0.62 -12.71
N LEU A 246 62.25 0.92 -13.75
CA LEU A 246 61.74 1.61 -14.94
C LEU A 246 60.66 0.79 -15.66
N GLU A 247 60.86 -0.53 -15.84
CA GLU A 247 59.83 -1.43 -16.40
C GLU A 247 58.56 -1.43 -15.55
N LYS A 248 58.68 -1.48 -14.22
CA LYS A 248 57.53 -1.39 -13.30
C LYS A 248 56.79 -0.05 -13.43
N LEU A 249 57.51 1.06 -13.52
CA LEU A 249 56.94 2.39 -13.70
C LEU A 249 56.21 2.51 -15.05
N ARG A 250 56.76 1.94 -16.14
CA ARG A 250 56.08 1.86 -17.44
C ARG A 250 54.81 1.02 -17.36
N ALA A 251 54.83 -0.13 -16.68
CA ALA A 251 53.63 -0.93 -16.45
C ALA A 251 52.57 -0.17 -15.63
N GLN A 252 52.98 0.63 -14.63
CA GLN A 252 52.07 1.53 -13.91
C GLN A 252 51.49 2.63 -14.80
N GLN A 253 52.29 3.17 -15.72
CA GLN A 253 51.85 4.18 -16.68
C GLN A 253 50.75 3.62 -17.61
N GLU A 254 50.92 2.39 -18.10
CA GLU A 254 49.91 1.67 -18.88
C GLU A 254 48.64 1.38 -18.06
N ALA A 255 48.80 0.91 -16.81
CA ALA A 255 47.68 0.67 -15.91
C ALA A 255 46.89 1.96 -15.61
N LEU A 256 47.57 3.10 -15.44
CA LEU A 256 46.95 4.41 -15.26
C LEU A 256 46.28 4.92 -16.54
N GLN A 257 46.76 4.58 -17.73
CA GLN A 257 46.02 4.87 -18.96
C GLN A 257 44.67 4.14 -18.96
N ALA A 258 44.66 2.85 -18.64
CA ALA A 258 43.43 2.07 -18.55
C ALA A 258 42.49 2.58 -17.43
N LEU A 259 43.06 3.04 -16.31
CA LEU A 259 42.29 3.62 -15.20
C LEU A 259 41.59 4.94 -15.58
N GLY A 260 42.13 5.69 -16.55
CA GLY A 260 41.53 6.94 -17.03
C GLY A 260 40.09 6.76 -17.51
N ALA A 261 39.82 5.69 -18.26
CA ALA A 261 38.46 5.38 -18.71
C ALA A 261 37.49 5.10 -17.54
N GLN A 262 37.98 4.49 -16.45
CA GLN A 262 37.17 4.23 -15.24
C GLN A 262 36.86 5.53 -14.49
N VAL A 263 37.81 6.48 -14.44
CA VAL A 263 37.59 7.81 -13.84
C VAL A 263 36.58 8.63 -14.65
N ASP A 264 36.70 8.62 -15.98
CA ASP A 264 35.72 9.29 -16.85
C ASP A 264 34.33 8.66 -16.73
N TYR A 265 34.26 7.33 -16.66
CA TYR A 265 33.02 6.61 -16.39
C TYR A 265 32.42 7.01 -15.05
N LEU A 266 33.19 7.00 -13.95
CA LEU A 266 32.72 7.39 -12.62
C LEU A 266 32.13 8.81 -12.62
N ARG A 267 32.80 9.76 -13.29
CA ARG A 267 32.30 11.14 -13.43
C ARG A 267 30.95 11.17 -14.15
N ASN A 268 30.84 10.51 -15.31
CA ASN A 268 29.61 10.50 -16.09
C ASN A 268 28.48 9.76 -15.32
N PHE A 269 28.82 8.69 -14.61
CA PHE A 269 27.89 7.94 -13.78
C PHE A 269 27.37 8.79 -12.61
N THR A 270 28.24 9.58 -11.98
CA THR A 270 27.86 10.54 -10.94
C THR A 270 26.90 11.58 -11.48
N GLN A 271 27.15 12.11 -12.68
CA GLN A 271 26.26 13.07 -13.31
C GLN A 271 24.87 12.46 -13.57
N GLY A 272 24.81 11.24 -14.10
CA GLY A 272 23.55 10.53 -14.30
C GLY A 272 22.80 10.24 -12.99
N LEU A 273 23.51 9.90 -11.91
CA LEU A 273 22.91 9.75 -10.58
C LEU A 273 22.25 11.04 -10.09
N VAL A 274 22.89 12.20 -10.30
CA VAL A 274 22.34 13.49 -9.89
C VAL A 274 21.10 13.86 -10.71
N GLU A 275 21.13 13.60 -12.02
CA GLU A 275 20.01 13.89 -12.94
C GLU A 275 18.77 13.05 -12.64
N ASP A 276 18.95 11.80 -12.21
CA ASP A 276 17.85 10.87 -11.94
C ASP A 276 17.27 10.98 -10.53
N THR A 277 17.77 11.90 -9.69
CA THR A 277 17.24 12.09 -8.34
C THR A 277 16.23 13.22 -8.23
N PRO A 278 15.21 13.10 -7.36
CA PRO A 278 14.21 14.13 -7.15
C PRO A 278 14.83 15.46 -6.70
N ASP A 279 14.23 16.57 -7.13
CA ASP A 279 14.61 17.94 -6.76
C ASP A 279 14.71 18.06 -5.22
N GLY A 280 15.89 18.46 -4.73
CA GLY A 280 16.14 18.67 -3.30
C GLY A 280 17.05 17.64 -2.61
N SER A 281 17.39 16.53 -3.27
CA SER A 281 18.40 15.58 -2.76
C SER A 281 19.81 16.21 -2.75
N ASP A 282 20.53 16.09 -1.64
CA ASP A 282 21.92 16.55 -1.55
C ASP A 282 22.86 15.64 -2.34
N SER A 283 23.34 16.14 -3.48
CA SER A 283 24.33 15.48 -4.35
C SER A 283 25.77 15.91 -4.09
N SER A 284 26.00 16.87 -3.18
CA SER A 284 27.30 17.51 -2.98
C SER A 284 28.39 16.52 -2.61
N HIS A 285 28.07 15.51 -1.81
CA HIS A 285 29.00 14.48 -1.38
C HIS A 285 29.50 13.61 -2.56
N LEU A 286 28.59 13.14 -3.42
CA LEU A 286 28.93 12.33 -4.59
C LEU A 286 29.77 13.12 -5.61
N LEU A 287 29.36 14.36 -5.90
CA LEU A 287 30.10 15.26 -6.78
C LEU A 287 31.51 15.52 -6.26
N ARG A 288 31.66 15.78 -4.95
CA ARG A 288 32.95 15.97 -4.30
C ARG A 288 33.83 14.72 -4.38
N GLN A 289 33.26 13.53 -4.16
CA GLN A 289 34.01 12.27 -4.30
C GLN A 289 34.54 12.07 -5.72
N ALA A 290 33.69 12.25 -6.74
CA ALA A 290 34.09 12.15 -8.14
C ALA A 290 35.19 13.17 -8.49
N GLU A 291 35.06 14.41 -8.01
CA GLU A 291 36.05 15.46 -8.24
C GLU A 291 37.40 15.15 -7.58
N ILE A 292 37.40 14.70 -6.31
CA ILE A 292 38.63 14.33 -5.58
C ILE A 292 39.36 13.22 -6.35
N VAL A 293 38.66 12.16 -6.76
CA VAL A 293 39.27 11.06 -7.52
C VAL A 293 39.83 11.54 -8.86
N GLN A 294 39.14 12.45 -9.55
CA GLN A 294 39.61 13.00 -10.81
C GLN A 294 40.90 13.83 -10.61
N GLN A 295 40.95 14.67 -9.58
CA GLN A 295 42.13 15.47 -9.24
C GLN A 295 43.31 14.58 -8.82
N ASP A 296 43.05 13.59 -7.96
CA ASP A 296 44.06 12.64 -7.49
C ASP A 296 44.62 11.80 -8.64
N PHE A 297 43.77 11.28 -9.52
CA PHE A 297 44.21 10.55 -10.71
C PHE A 297 45.12 11.40 -11.59
N LYS A 298 44.75 12.67 -11.84
CA LYS A 298 45.57 13.60 -12.63
C LYS A 298 46.93 13.83 -11.97
N GLY A 299 46.96 14.04 -10.66
CA GLY A 299 48.19 14.24 -9.90
C GLY A 299 49.11 13.02 -9.92
N VAL A 300 48.57 11.83 -9.63
CA VAL A 300 49.34 10.56 -9.65
C VAL A 300 49.88 10.27 -11.05
N LYS A 301 49.05 10.43 -12.09
CA LYS A 301 49.48 10.23 -13.48
C LYS A 301 50.63 11.16 -13.87
N GLN A 302 50.58 12.43 -13.46
CA GLN A 302 51.66 13.38 -13.71
C GLN A 302 52.96 12.94 -13.00
N LYS A 303 52.88 12.58 -11.72
CA LYS A 303 54.04 12.12 -10.93
C LYS A 303 54.67 10.85 -11.50
N VAL A 304 53.87 9.86 -11.91
CA VAL A 304 54.40 8.63 -12.56
C VAL A 304 55.14 9.00 -13.84
N ASN A 305 54.55 9.82 -14.70
CA ASN A 305 55.20 10.24 -15.95
C ASN A 305 56.52 10.98 -15.72
N GLU A 306 56.58 11.84 -14.71
CA GLU A 306 57.80 12.55 -14.34
C GLU A 306 58.86 11.60 -13.76
N CYS A 307 58.47 10.68 -12.88
CA CYS A 307 59.35 9.66 -12.31
C CYS A 307 59.94 8.75 -13.41
N CYS A 308 59.12 8.30 -14.37
CA CYS A 308 59.58 7.54 -15.54
C CYS A 308 60.68 8.30 -16.28
N LYS A 309 60.41 9.56 -16.68
CA LYS A 309 61.36 10.39 -17.46
C LYS A 309 62.67 10.63 -16.71
N ILE A 310 62.60 10.92 -15.41
CA ILE A 310 63.79 11.12 -14.57
C ILE A 310 64.62 9.83 -14.53
N MET A 311 63.96 8.67 -14.37
CA MET A 311 64.66 7.39 -14.29
C MET A 311 65.28 6.99 -15.64
N GLU A 312 64.58 7.23 -16.75
CA GLU A 312 65.09 7.03 -18.13
C GLU A 312 66.35 7.86 -18.36
N ASN A 313 66.28 9.16 -18.13
CA ASN A 313 67.41 10.08 -18.32
C ASN A 313 68.64 9.68 -17.48
N LYS A 314 68.43 9.25 -16.23
CA LYS A 314 69.51 8.80 -15.36
C LYS A 314 70.14 7.50 -15.85
N LEU A 315 69.34 6.52 -16.29
CA LEU A 315 69.84 5.24 -16.80
C LEU A 315 70.59 5.42 -18.12
N GLU A 316 70.12 6.28 -19.02
CA GLU A 316 70.84 6.66 -20.24
C GLU A 316 72.18 7.33 -19.93
N GLY A 317 72.19 8.29 -18.99
CA GLY A 317 73.42 8.95 -18.55
C GLY A 317 74.45 7.97 -17.96
N ILE A 318 74.01 7.00 -17.16
CA ILE A 318 74.89 5.93 -16.63
C ILE A 318 75.43 5.05 -17.77
N GLY A 319 74.60 4.71 -18.77
CA GLY A 319 75.03 3.95 -19.93
C GLY A 319 76.09 4.67 -20.77
N LEU A 320 75.88 5.97 -21.03
CA LEU A 320 76.84 6.81 -21.75
C LEU A 320 78.16 6.96 -20.99
N PHE A 321 78.11 7.16 -19.66
CA PHE A 321 79.31 7.24 -18.83
C PHE A 321 80.11 5.93 -18.87
N ASN A 322 79.45 4.78 -18.72
CA ASN A 322 80.12 3.48 -18.77
C ASN A 322 80.74 3.17 -20.16
N ASN A 323 80.15 3.69 -21.24
CA ASN A 323 80.73 3.57 -22.58
C ASN A 323 81.90 4.54 -22.83
N HIS A 324 81.99 5.63 -22.08
CA HIS A 324 83.08 6.62 -22.21
C HIS A 324 84.30 6.29 -21.34
N VAL A 325 84.12 5.51 -20.28
CA VAL A 325 85.16 5.11 -19.31
C VAL A 325 85.80 3.77 -19.68
N ARG A 326 85.30 3.09 -20.71
CA ARG A 326 85.76 1.78 -21.18
C ARG A 326 86.52 1.91 -22.51
#